data_AF-A0A7Z9G6H4-F1
#
_entry.id   AF-A0A7Z9G6H4-F1
#
_cell.length_a   1.000
_cell.length_b   1.000
_cell.length_c   1.000
_cell.angle_alpha   90.00
_cell.angle_beta   90.00
_cell.angle_gamma   90.00
#
_symmetry.space_group_name_H-M   'P 1'
#
loop_
_entity.id
_entity.type
_entity.pdbx_description
1 polymer ?
#
loop_
_entity_poly.entity_id
_entity_poly.type
_entity_poly.pdbx_seq_one_letter_code
_entity_poly.pdbx_strand_id
1 'polypeptide(L)'
;MKQSGEGCQSKQNGERMMLILNDLTAIHWAIAGALIAGITLTLQFFLNRSLGVSTGFENLCSLVTKKPYFLRAALHGPGVWRFPFLAGLLAGGVVSAVVGGGWQTSWDLGLLDTAFALSNEAKLLWMFVGGLFIGFGTRMAGGCTSGHGIFGIANFEKASLIATVSFMAAGALTTNIIYRWIAV
;
A
#
# COMPACT_ATOMS: atom_id res chain seq x y z
N MET A 1 -31.94 4.07 0.24
CA MET A 1 -31.90 3.74 1.68
C MET A 1 -30.94 2.59 1.90
N LYS A 2 -29.94 2.82 2.77
CA LYS A 2 -29.17 1.85 3.56
C LYS A 2 -28.41 0.72 2.82
N GLN A 3 -27.14 0.98 2.54
CA GLN A 3 -26.04 0.06 2.92
C GLN A 3 -24.94 0.87 3.63
N SER A 4 -25.31 1.35 4.81
CA SER A 4 -24.35 1.71 5.86
C SER A 4 -23.99 0.42 6.59
N GLY A 5 -22.70 0.25 6.90
CA GLY A 5 -22.09 -0.94 7.47
C GLY A 5 -22.92 -1.73 8.48
N GLU A 6 -23.17 -2.99 8.13
CA GLU A 6 -23.47 -4.07 9.07
C GLU A 6 -22.58 -5.25 8.65
N GLY A 7 -21.65 -5.69 9.52
CA GLY A 7 -20.98 -6.98 9.30
C GLY A 7 -19.49 -7.09 9.59
N CYS A 8 -18.91 -6.35 10.55
CA CYS A 8 -17.82 -6.98 11.29
C CYS A 8 -18.46 -8.06 12.18
N GLN A 9 -18.27 -9.34 11.83
CA GLN A 9 -18.56 -10.52 12.67
C GLN A 9 -20.04 -10.81 13.01
N SER A 10 -20.79 -11.51 12.14
CA SER A 10 -21.91 -12.36 12.63
C SER A 10 -22.30 -13.46 11.64
N LYS A 11 -21.40 -14.43 11.45
CA LYS A 11 -21.73 -15.87 11.36
C LYS A 11 -20.44 -16.67 11.21
N GLN A 12 -19.84 -16.96 12.35
CA GLN A 12 -18.87 -18.04 12.53
C GLN A 12 -19.63 -19.37 12.48
N ASN A 13 -20.06 -19.82 11.30
CA ASN A 13 -20.43 -21.23 11.10
C ASN A 13 -20.33 -21.61 9.62
N GLY A 14 -19.31 -22.37 9.26
CA GLY A 14 -19.34 -23.27 8.11
C GLY A 14 -18.99 -22.76 6.72
N GLU A 15 -18.83 -21.46 6.45
CA GLU A 15 -18.53 -20.96 5.09
C GLU A 15 -17.31 -20.04 5.07
N ARG A 16 -16.23 -20.54 4.45
CA ARG A 16 -14.94 -19.84 4.33
C ARG A 16 -15.16 -18.56 3.53
N MET A 17 -14.79 -17.42 4.12
CA MET A 17 -14.80 -16.12 3.47
C MET A 17 -13.96 -16.23 2.18
N MET A 18 -14.62 -16.22 1.03
CA MET A 18 -13.99 -16.37 -0.28
C MET A 18 -13.31 -15.06 -0.64
N LEU A 19 -12.01 -15.12 -0.96
CA LEU A 19 -11.26 -13.96 -1.40
C LEU A 19 -11.67 -13.60 -2.84
N ILE A 20 -11.65 -12.32 -3.21
CA ILE A 20 -11.86 -11.83 -4.60
C ILE A 20 -10.83 -12.40 -5.60
N LEU A 21 -9.76 -13.04 -5.09
CA LEU A 21 -8.89 -13.91 -5.89
C LEU A 21 -9.48 -15.34 -5.90
N ASN A 22 -10.35 -15.60 -6.88
CA ASN A 22 -10.54 -16.92 -7.48
C ASN A 22 -10.88 -18.08 -6.52
N ASP A 23 -11.94 -17.92 -5.72
CA ASP A 23 -12.50 -18.94 -4.82
C ASP A 23 -11.49 -19.61 -3.87
N LEU A 24 -10.33 -18.98 -3.65
CA LEU A 24 -9.37 -19.40 -2.64
C LEU A 24 -9.87 -18.95 -1.27
N THR A 25 -9.74 -19.86 -0.31
CA THR A 25 -10.20 -19.63 1.05
C THR A 25 -9.32 -18.60 1.71
N ALA A 26 -9.91 -17.50 2.20
CA ALA A 26 -9.15 -16.46 2.88
C ALA A 26 -8.32 -17.07 4.01
N ILE A 27 -7.00 -16.99 3.88
CA ILE A 27 -6.09 -17.31 4.97
C ILE A 27 -6.44 -16.37 6.13
N HIS A 28 -6.51 -16.91 7.34
CA HIS A 28 -6.84 -16.12 8.52
C HIS A 28 -5.90 -14.91 8.62
N TRP A 29 -6.44 -13.70 8.77
CA TRP A 29 -5.69 -12.44 8.78
C TRP A 29 -4.52 -12.45 9.78
N ALA A 30 -4.65 -13.20 10.89
CA ALA A 30 -3.58 -13.37 11.87
C ALA A 30 -2.37 -14.13 11.32
N ILE A 31 -2.56 -15.10 10.41
CA ILE A 31 -1.46 -15.83 9.77
C ILE A 31 -0.72 -14.90 8.80
N ALA A 32 -1.45 -14.12 8.01
CA ALA A 32 -0.83 -13.10 7.14
C ALA A 32 -0.05 -12.06 7.96
N GLY A 33 -0.63 -11.58 9.07
CA GLY A 33 0.03 -10.67 10.01
C GLY A 33 1.28 -11.28 10.66
N ALA A 34 1.22 -12.56 11.06
CA ALA A 34 2.36 -13.28 11.63
C ALA A 34 3.48 -13.51 10.61
N LEU A 35 3.15 -13.78 9.35
CA LEU A 35 4.16 -13.88 8.28
C LEU A 35 4.83 -12.54 8.00
N ILE A 36 4.05 -11.45 7.92
CA ILE A 36 4.60 -10.10 7.76
C ILE A 36 5.51 -9.77 8.95
N ALA A 37 5.05 -10.00 10.18
CA ALA A 37 5.84 -9.78 11.40
C ALA A 37 7.10 -10.64 11.43
N GLY A 38 7.03 -11.91 11.04
CA GLY A 38 8.18 -12.81 10.97
C GLY A 38 9.24 -12.31 9.98
N ILE A 39 8.82 -11.86 8.80
CA ILE A 39 9.71 -11.29 7.80
C ILE A 39 10.28 -9.95 8.29
N THR A 40 9.47 -9.04 8.83
CA THR A 40 9.96 -7.74 9.30
C THR A 40 10.92 -7.88 10.49
N LEU A 41 10.65 -8.78 11.43
CA LEU A 41 11.54 -9.11 12.55
C LEU A 41 12.83 -9.76 12.08
N THR A 42 12.76 -10.67 11.11
CA THR A 42 13.96 -11.29 10.51
C THR A 42 14.82 -10.21 9.84
N LEU A 43 14.22 -9.32 9.03
CA LEU A 43 14.93 -8.21 8.41
C LEU A 43 15.49 -7.24 9.45
N GLN A 44 14.77 -6.97 10.54
CA GLN A 44 15.24 -6.06 11.57
C GLN A 44 16.36 -6.66 12.42
N PHE A 45 16.27 -7.96 12.73
CA PHE A 45 17.29 -8.71 13.46
C PHE A 45 18.60 -8.84 12.66
N PHE A 46 18.52 -9.18 11.37
CA PHE A 46 19.71 -9.36 10.54
C PHE A 46 20.27 -8.05 9.96
N LEU A 47 19.43 -7.03 9.76
CA LEU A 47 19.81 -5.86 8.97
C LEU A 47 19.73 -4.54 9.73
N ASN A 48 19.05 -4.48 10.90
CA ASN A 48 18.93 -3.27 11.72
C ASN A 48 18.53 -2.01 10.93
N ARG A 49 17.72 -2.17 9.88
CA ARG A 49 17.22 -1.09 9.00
C ARG A 49 15.70 -1.10 8.95
N SER A 50 15.11 0.09 8.86
CA SER A 50 13.66 0.28 8.74
C SER A 50 13.14 0.00 7.33
N LEU A 51 12.00 -0.69 7.20
CA LEU A 51 11.31 -0.84 5.92
C LEU A 51 10.68 0.48 5.48
N GLY A 52 10.99 0.90 4.26
CA GLY A 52 10.38 2.04 3.61
C GLY A 52 10.32 1.79 2.11
N VAL A 53 9.12 1.68 1.56
CA VAL A 53 8.92 1.48 0.13
C VAL A 53 9.30 2.76 -0.63
N SER A 54 8.91 3.93 -0.13
CA SER A 54 9.23 5.23 -0.74
C SER A 54 10.74 5.48 -0.85
N THR A 55 11.53 5.11 0.16
CA THR A 55 12.99 5.26 0.12
C THR A 55 13.65 4.23 -0.81
N GLY A 56 13.01 3.07 -1.02
CA GLY A 56 13.40 2.13 -2.07
C GLY A 56 13.19 2.70 -3.47
N PHE A 57 12.08 3.41 -3.72
CA PHE A 57 11.86 4.13 -4.97
C PHE A 57 12.85 5.28 -5.16
N GLU A 58 13.19 6.04 -4.13
CA GLU A 58 14.22 7.09 -4.22
C GLU A 58 15.60 6.50 -4.59
N ASN A 59 15.96 5.33 -4.06
CA ASN A 59 17.18 4.61 -4.42
C ASN A 59 17.17 4.12 -5.88
N LEU A 60 16.01 3.75 -6.42
CA LEU A 60 15.89 3.41 -7.84
C LEU A 60 16.04 4.68 -8.72
N CYS A 61 15.43 5.78 -8.29
CA CYS A 61 15.52 7.06 -8.98
C CYS A 61 16.92 7.67 -8.93
N SER A 62 17.72 7.46 -7.88
CA SER A 62 19.10 7.96 -7.80
C SER A 62 20.05 7.25 -8.77
N LEU A 63 19.75 6.00 -9.16
CA LEU A 63 20.49 5.29 -10.21
C LEU A 63 20.26 5.88 -11.59
N VAL A 64 19.07 6.45 -11.83
CA VAL A 64 18.67 6.99 -13.15
C VAL A 64 18.88 8.50 -13.23
N THR A 65 18.68 9.24 -12.13
CA THR A 65 18.62 10.71 -12.11
C THR A 65 19.80 11.33 -11.35
N LYS A 66 20.64 12.09 -12.05
CA LYS A 66 21.82 12.79 -11.50
C LYS A 66 21.52 14.15 -10.84
N LYS A 67 20.34 14.31 -10.22
CA LYS A 67 19.98 15.58 -9.54
C LYS A 67 20.56 15.59 -8.11
N PRO A 68 21.00 16.74 -7.58
CA PRO A 68 21.69 16.84 -6.28
C PRO A 68 20.84 16.35 -5.10
N TYR A 69 19.50 16.42 -5.20
CA TYR A 69 18.58 15.86 -4.20
C TYR A 69 18.65 14.32 -4.09
N PHE A 70 18.91 13.61 -5.20
CA PHE A 70 18.99 12.15 -5.22
C PHE A 70 20.40 11.61 -4.95
N LEU A 71 21.42 12.46 -5.04
CA LEU A 71 22.83 12.12 -4.80
C LEU A 71 23.26 12.26 -3.32
N ARG A 72 22.31 12.40 -2.39
CA ARG A 72 22.62 12.52 -0.96
C ARG A 72 23.22 11.19 -0.44
N ALA A 73 24.20 11.27 0.45
CA ALA A 73 24.87 10.10 1.05
C ALA A 73 23.90 9.13 1.77
N ALA A 74 22.72 9.62 2.20
CA ALA A 74 21.64 8.80 2.76
C ALA A 74 20.99 7.82 1.75
N LEU A 75 21.09 8.10 0.44
CA LEU A 75 20.54 7.31 -0.67
C LEU A 75 21.62 6.44 -1.33
N HIS A 76 22.85 6.94 -1.42
CA HIS A 76 24.02 6.22 -1.98
C HIS A 76 24.79 5.35 -0.96
N GLY A 77 24.36 5.33 0.31
CA GLY A 77 24.86 4.39 1.32
C GLY A 77 24.47 2.93 1.01
N PRO A 78 24.63 1.96 1.95
CA PRO A 78 24.41 0.52 1.72
C PRO A 78 22.93 0.15 1.51
N GLY A 79 22.25 0.79 0.55
CA GLY A 79 20.87 0.60 0.13
C GLY A 79 20.69 -0.59 -0.81
N VAL A 80 21.72 -1.42 -0.99
CA VAL A 80 21.66 -2.67 -1.77
C VAL A 80 20.55 -3.58 -1.23
N TRP A 81 20.28 -3.54 0.07
CA TRP A 81 19.24 -4.38 0.69
C TRP A 81 17.80 -3.98 0.37
N ARG A 82 17.56 -2.73 -0.05
CA ARG A 82 16.20 -2.28 -0.41
C ARG A 82 15.75 -2.83 -1.76
N PHE A 83 16.70 -3.10 -2.66
CA PHE A 83 16.41 -3.69 -3.98
C PHE A 83 15.84 -5.11 -3.90
N PRO A 84 16.39 -6.08 -3.15
CA PRO A 84 15.77 -7.39 -3.01
C PRO A 84 14.43 -7.31 -2.29
N PHE A 85 14.21 -6.36 -1.38
CA PHE A 85 12.90 -6.12 -0.78
C PHE A 85 11.86 -5.63 -1.81
N LEU A 86 12.21 -4.63 -2.64
CA LEU A 86 11.36 -4.17 -3.74
C LEU A 86 11.11 -5.28 -4.78
N ALA A 87 12.15 -6.04 -5.13
CA ALA A 87 12.04 -7.17 -6.04
C ALA A 87 11.14 -8.28 -5.47
N GLY A 88 11.24 -8.56 -4.17
CA GLY A 88 10.36 -9.49 -3.46
C GLY A 88 8.91 -9.03 -3.42
N LEU A 89 8.66 -7.72 -3.26
CA LEU A 89 7.31 -7.14 -3.35
C LEU A 89 6.71 -7.34 -4.75
N LEU A 90 7.48 -7.06 -5.80
CA LEU A 90 7.06 -7.27 -7.19
C LEU A 90 6.82 -8.76 -7.49
N ALA A 91 7.77 -9.62 -7.13
CA ALA A 91 7.67 -11.07 -7.31
C ALA A 91 6.48 -11.65 -6.54
N GLY A 92 6.25 -11.20 -5.30
CA GLY A 92 5.10 -11.60 -4.49
C GLY A 92 3.77 -11.22 -5.14
N GLY A 93 3.68 -10.03 -5.73
CA GLY A 93 2.50 -9.61 -6.51
C GLY A 93 2.28 -10.49 -7.74
N VAL A 94 3.34 -10.77 -8.51
CA VAL A 94 3.27 -11.65 -9.68
C VAL A 94 2.86 -13.07 -9.29
N VAL A 95 3.48 -13.65 -8.25
CA VAL A 95 3.12 -14.98 -7.74
C VAL A 95 1.67 -15.00 -7.27
N SER A 96 1.22 -13.96 -6.56
CA SER A 96 -0.18 -13.86 -6.13
C SER A 96 -1.16 -13.79 -7.30
N ALA A 97 -0.81 -13.07 -8.37
CA ALA A 97 -1.62 -13.00 -9.58
C ALA A 97 -1.65 -14.33 -10.36
N VAL A 98 -0.51 -15.03 -10.44
CA VAL A 98 -0.41 -16.33 -11.13
C VAL A 98 -1.13 -17.42 -10.35
N VAL A 99 -0.93 -17.50 -9.04
CA VAL A 99 -1.58 -18.51 -8.17
C VAL A 99 -3.07 -18.20 -7.99
N GLY A 100 -3.45 -16.91 -7.99
CA GLY A 100 -4.83 -16.45 -8.02
C GLY A 100 -5.57 -16.71 -9.33
N GLY A 101 -5.02 -17.53 -10.23
CA GLY A 101 -5.72 -18.11 -11.39
C GLY A 101 -5.96 -17.17 -12.56
N GLY A 102 -5.06 -16.21 -12.78
CA GLY A 102 -4.89 -15.60 -14.11
C GLY A 102 -4.52 -14.12 -14.09
N TRP A 103 -3.56 -13.75 -14.94
CA TRP A 103 -3.21 -12.36 -15.19
C TRP A 103 -4.29 -11.69 -16.05
N GLN A 104 -5.22 -10.99 -15.41
CA GLN A 104 -6.24 -10.18 -16.09
C GLN A 104 -5.84 -8.71 -16.00
N THR A 105 -5.44 -8.09 -17.11
CA THR A 105 -5.17 -6.65 -17.15
C THR A 105 -6.49 -5.90 -17.26
N SER A 106 -7.01 -5.41 -16.14
CA SER A 106 -8.17 -4.51 -16.15
C SER A 106 -7.71 -3.04 -16.20
N TRP A 107 -8.31 -2.27 -17.11
CA TRP A 107 -8.19 -0.81 -17.18
C TRP A 107 -9.43 -0.12 -16.58
N ASP A 108 -10.01 -0.80 -15.59
CA ASP A 108 -11.25 -0.41 -14.95
C ASP A 108 -10.95 0.24 -13.59
N LEU A 109 -11.47 1.45 -13.38
CA LEU A 109 -11.35 2.16 -12.11
C LEU A 109 -12.59 1.91 -11.21
N GLY A 110 -13.46 0.96 -11.58
CA GLY A 110 -14.67 0.62 -10.86
C GLY A 110 -15.67 1.77 -10.85
N LEU A 111 -16.11 2.15 -9.65
CA LEU A 111 -17.15 3.15 -9.41
C LEU A 111 -16.86 4.51 -10.07
N LEU A 112 -15.59 4.90 -10.21
CA LEU A 112 -15.22 6.15 -10.89
C LEU A 112 -15.50 6.10 -12.40
N ASP A 113 -15.34 4.94 -13.02
CA ASP A 113 -15.60 4.81 -14.46
C ASP A 113 -17.11 4.93 -14.74
N THR A 114 -17.92 4.31 -13.89
CA THR A 114 -19.38 4.42 -13.97
C THR A 114 -19.90 5.82 -13.66
N ALA A 115 -19.22 6.58 -12.80
CA ALA A 115 -19.66 7.91 -12.37
C ALA A 115 -19.27 9.03 -13.36
N PHE A 116 -18.10 8.93 -14.00
CA PHE A 116 -17.56 10.00 -14.84
C PHE A 116 -17.31 9.61 -16.29
N ALA A 117 -17.60 8.36 -16.69
CA ALA A 117 -17.37 7.81 -18.03
C ALA A 117 -15.98 8.20 -18.57
N LEU A 118 -14.94 7.93 -17.78
CA LEU A 118 -13.60 8.44 -18.04
C LEU A 118 -13.02 7.76 -19.29
N SER A 119 -12.57 8.57 -20.25
CA SER A 119 -11.74 8.07 -21.35
C SER A 119 -10.44 7.45 -20.82
N ASN A 120 -9.84 6.53 -21.57
CA ASN A 120 -8.59 5.87 -21.18
C ASN A 120 -7.47 6.89 -20.86
N GLU A 121 -7.42 8.01 -21.58
CA GLU A 121 -6.45 9.08 -21.36
C GLU A 121 -6.73 9.84 -20.05
N ALA A 122 -8.01 10.11 -19.75
CA ALA A 122 -8.40 10.75 -18.49
C ALA A 122 -8.12 9.86 -17.28
N LYS A 123 -8.32 8.54 -17.40
CA LYS A 123 -7.96 7.56 -16.35
C LYS A 123 -6.46 7.59 -16.04
N LEU A 124 -5.62 7.57 -17.09
CA LEU A 124 -4.17 7.66 -16.94
C LEU A 124 -3.75 8.97 -16.27
N LEU A 125 -4.31 10.10 -16.70
CA LEU A 125 -4.04 11.40 -16.10
C LEU A 125 -4.45 11.43 -14.63
N TRP A 126 -5.61 10.87 -14.29
CA TRP A 126 -6.10 10.80 -12.91
C TRP A 126 -5.17 9.96 -12.02
N MET A 127 -4.76 8.77 -12.48
CA MET A 127 -3.81 7.92 -11.75
C MET A 127 -2.44 8.59 -11.60
N PHE A 128 -1.97 9.28 -12.64
CA PHE A 128 -0.70 9.99 -12.60
C PHE A 128 -0.72 11.14 -11.60
N VAL A 129 -1.77 11.98 -11.64
CA VAL A 129 -1.96 13.08 -10.69
C VAL A 129 -2.10 12.52 -9.27
N GLY A 130 -2.92 11.50 -9.06
CA GLY A 130 -3.06 10.85 -7.76
C GLY A 130 -1.72 10.33 -7.22
N GLY A 131 -0.93 9.67 -8.05
CA GLY A 131 0.41 9.19 -7.70
C GLY A 131 1.36 10.33 -7.31
N LEU A 132 1.32 11.46 -8.03
CA LEU A 132 2.12 12.65 -7.72
C LEU A 132 1.76 13.22 -6.35
N PHE A 133 0.46 13.38 -6.05
CA PHE A 133 0.00 13.88 -4.76
C PHE A 133 0.36 12.94 -3.60
N ILE A 134 0.23 11.62 -3.79
CA ILE A 134 0.64 10.62 -2.79
C ILE A 134 2.16 10.70 -2.57
N GLY A 135 2.95 10.77 -3.63
CA GLY A 135 4.40 10.91 -3.55
C GLY A 135 4.82 12.17 -2.81
N PHE A 136 4.23 13.31 -3.15
CA PHE A 136 4.47 14.58 -2.49
C PHE A 136 4.07 14.54 -1.00
N GLY A 137 2.88 14.01 -0.70
CA GLY A 137 2.36 13.88 0.66
C GLY A 137 3.21 12.97 1.55
N THR A 138 3.59 11.79 1.06
CA THR A 138 4.48 10.88 1.80
C THR A 138 5.84 11.52 2.10
N ARG A 139 6.33 12.39 1.21
CA ARG A 139 7.58 13.10 1.46
C ARG A 139 7.43 14.20 2.52
N MET A 140 6.33 14.95 2.50
CA MET A 140 6.03 15.95 3.54
C MET A 140 5.90 15.30 4.92
N ALA A 141 5.35 14.09 4.99
CA ALA A 141 5.22 13.34 6.24
C ALA A 141 6.53 12.67 6.70
N GLY A 142 7.60 12.71 5.89
CA GLY A 142 8.88 12.06 6.22
C GLY A 142 8.89 10.54 6.01
N GLY A 143 7.83 9.95 5.45
CA GLY A 143 7.70 8.51 5.25
C GLY A 143 6.35 8.10 4.64
N CYS A 144 6.28 6.85 4.19
CA CYS A 144 5.02 6.23 3.76
C CYS A 144 4.25 5.61 4.93
N THR A 145 3.00 5.27 4.66
CA THR A 145 2.11 4.54 5.59
C THR A 145 2.72 3.22 6.07
N SER A 146 3.45 2.49 5.22
CA SER A 146 4.12 1.25 5.64
C SER A 146 5.29 1.49 6.58
N GLY A 147 6.04 2.59 6.41
CA GLY A 147 7.15 2.95 7.30
C GLY A 147 6.67 3.41 8.68
N HIS A 148 5.71 4.34 8.72
CA HIS A 148 5.14 4.81 9.98
C HIS A 148 4.25 3.75 10.65
N GLY A 149 3.48 2.99 9.87
CA GLY A 149 2.56 1.99 10.37
C GLY A 149 3.26 0.71 10.84
N ILE A 150 4.05 0.06 9.99
CA ILE A 150 4.65 -1.24 10.34
C ILE A 150 5.82 -1.06 11.30
N PHE A 151 6.80 -0.20 10.96
CA PHE A 151 8.00 -0.01 11.78
C PHE A 151 7.78 1.03 12.88
N GLY A 152 7.17 2.15 12.55
CA GLY A 152 7.01 3.26 13.49
C GLY A 152 6.15 2.93 14.71
N ILE A 153 5.03 2.22 14.52
CA ILE A 153 4.19 1.75 15.63
C ILE A 153 4.88 0.62 16.40
N ALA A 154 5.59 -0.29 15.72
CA ALA A 154 6.33 -1.37 16.39
C ALA A 154 7.44 -0.86 17.32
N ASN A 155 8.08 0.27 16.98
CA ASN A 155 9.05 0.94 17.84
C ASN A 155 8.42 1.89 18.86
N PHE A 156 7.08 1.90 18.99
CA PHE A 156 6.32 2.76 19.92
C PHE A 156 6.59 4.27 19.76
N GLU A 157 6.90 4.72 18.54
CA GLU A 157 7.19 6.13 18.33
C GLU A 157 5.92 6.98 18.21
N LYS A 158 5.82 7.98 19.09
CA LYS A 158 4.65 8.87 19.19
C LYS A 158 4.35 9.56 17.86
N ALA A 159 5.40 10.01 17.16
CA ALA A 159 5.27 10.66 15.86
C ALA A 159 4.63 9.74 14.81
N SER A 160 5.01 8.45 14.80
CA SER A 160 4.49 7.47 13.85
C SER A 160 3.05 7.05 14.15
N LEU A 161 2.67 7.03 15.43
CA LEU A 161 1.28 6.78 15.82
C LEU A 161 0.37 7.92 15.35
N ILE A 162 0.79 9.18 15.58
CA ILE A 162 0.05 10.36 15.11
C ILE A 162 -0.06 10.37 13.58
N ALA A 163 1.04 10.11 12.87
CA ALA A 163 1.04 10.05 11.40
C ALA A 163 0.12 8.95 10.86
N THR A 164 0.14 7.76 11.47
CA THR A 164 -0.71 6.65 11.00
C THR A 164 -2.19 6.93 11.24
N VAL A 165 -2.54 7.47 12.42
CA VAL A 165 -3.93 7.85 12.74
C VAL A 165 -4.41 8.96 11.79
N SER A 166 -3.58 9.96 11.50
CA SER A 166 -3.98 11.05 10.59
C SER A 166 -4.18 10.56 9.15
N PHE A 167 -3.32 9.66 8.64
CA PHE A 167 -3.50 9.05 7.32
C PHE A 167 -4.79 8.24 7.22
N MET A 168 -5.07 7.41 8.22
CA MET A 168 -6.29 6.59 8.23
C MET A 168 -7.55 7.44 8.38
N ALA A 169 -7.52 8.45 9.25
CA ALA A 169 -8.65 9.38 9.43
C ALA A 169 -8.92 10.19 8.16
N ALA A 170 -7.88 10.74 7.54
CA ALA A 170 -8.01 11.47 6.28
C ALA A 170 -8.54 10.56 5.16
N GLY A 171 -8.00 9.35 5.01
CA GLY A 171 -8.48 8.38 4.02
C GLY A 171 -9.95 7.99 4.21
N ALA A 172 -10.35 7.71 5.45
CA ALA A 172 -11.75 7.39 5.78
C ALA A 172 -12.69 8.57 5.49
N LEU A 173 -12.29 9.79 5.87
CA LEU A 173 -13.06 11.00 5.64
C LEU A 173 -13.20 11.30 4.14
N THR A 174 -12.09 11.33 3.40
CA THR A 174 -12.09 11.59 1.96
C THR A 174 -12.93 10.55 1.21
N THR A 175 -12.78 9.27 1.55
CA THR A 175 -13.60 8.20 0.98
C THR A 175 -15.08 8.44 1.28
N ASN A 176 -15.45 8.71 2.54
CA ASN A 176 -16.85 8.93 2.91
C ASN A 176 -17.47 10.11 2.15
N ILE A 177 -16.73 11.22 2.01
CA ILE A 177 -17.18 12.40 1.25
C ILE A 177 -17.38 12.06 -0.22
N ILE A 178 -16.40 11.42 -0.87
CA ILE A 178 -16.47 11.08 -2.30
C ILE A 178 -17.63 10.12 -2.57
N TYR A 179 -17.75 9.04 -1.79
CA TYR A 179 -18.83 8.08 -1.97
C TYR A 179 -20.19 8.72 -1.75
N ARG A 180 -20.32 9.62 -0.77
CA ARG A 180 -21.58 10.35 -0.55
C ARG A 180 -21.87 11.37 -1.64
N TRP A 181 -20.86 11.86 -2.36
CA TRP A 181 -21.05 12.79 -3.47
C TRP A 181 -21.42 12.07 -4.78
N ILE A 182 -20.88 10.86 -4.99
CA ILE A 182 -21.12 10.05 -6.21
C ILE A 182 -22.36 9.16 -6.09
N ALA A 183 -22.66 8.64 -4.90
CA ALA A 183 -23.78 7.71 -4.67
C ALA A 183 -25.09 8.41 -4.21
N VAL A 184 -25.19 9.71 -4.45
CA VAL A 184 -26.42 10.53 -4.29
C VAL A 184 -26.99 10.81 -5.67
#